data_AF-A0A4Y4G8M6-F1
#
_entry.id   AF-A0A4Y4G8M6-F1
#
_cell.length_a   1.000
_cell.length_b   1.000
_cell.length_c   1.000
_cell.angle_alpha   90.00
_cell.angle_beta   90.00
_cell.angle_gamma   90.00
#
_symmetry.space_group_name_H-M   'P 1'
#
loop_
_entity.id
_entity.type
_entity.pdbx_description
1 polymer ?
#
loop_
_entity_poly.entity_id
_entity_poly.type
_entity_poly.pdbx_seq_one_letter_code
_entity_poly.pdbx_strand_id
1 'polypeptide(L)'
;MINVLVAGSQATQFIFDDSVNMYFHNENLDITTFSGQFFIENYQKLIELIGANDIDILVFDLLFDVVKSKFKNENFENQLKKFFSDLFTVKKGLKIIYNSPRYVNRVIVDENWNDKSHAGTEFLDLKIQANRNKDLDQLEEYIVNHFDNVDLMYFDKNCSALEFNKKKGFADLYFNQAYYLYQSIQFEKISKKFFREFPLYIKFNCFDEIERYFEHSDNKLKDPNTIILLENVDGAALAYQTTSGKKQIILRKLLQMDYIIDGSFGRTKRLIHRSNFYRSNMKKLHNIWYTEEINKKRLSGSNKPKRILFYFTPMSAPKWATDNFAEQALPDRFKSLSRSLVKDTLLIRIADVNLTRGSYFMSSVNYPEYEKNIVNFIYAKIKEYNVLKENVVFYGFSRGGLGSLYYGKLLDFQVVSIDPVVDASYFLNNKNDPHFLEGTRKISFVDELNSLDDSKQKYSKIVLSNSGTVNQIFENSVEPLNEGSTLKKINLEDTNIRWHGQLANQTVPESLTLINQLLDSRFKLN
;
A
#
# COMPACT_ATOMS: atom_id res chain seq x y z
N MET A 1 -6.56 -9.73 22.92
CA MET A 1 -5.64 -10.01 21.80
C MET A 1 -5.50 -11.51 21.69
N ILE A 2 -5.33 -12.00 20.46
CA ILE A 2 -5.04 -13.37 20.09
C ILE A 2 -3.52 -13.46 19.94
N ASN A 3 -2.88 -14.31 20.74
CA ASN A 3 -1.44 -14.44 20.77
C ASN A 3 -1.00 -15.46 19.71
N VAL A 4 -0.25 -15.01 18.71
CA VAL A 4 0.25 -15.83 17.61
C VAL A 4 1.75 -16.03 17.76
N LEU A 5 2.18 -17.29 17.83
CA LEU A 5 3.57 -17.67 17.77
C LEU A 5 3.92 -18.12 16.36
N VAL A 6 4.88 -17.45 15.73
CA VAL A 6 5.39 -17.78 14.40
C VAL A 6 6.75 -18.43 14.53
N ALA A 7 6.88 -19.67 14.07
CA ALA A 7 8.13 -20.43 14.18
C ALA A 7 8.59 -20.96 12.82
N GLY A 8 9.90 -21.12 12.63
CA GLY A 8 10.46 -21.69 11.41
C GLY A 8 11.15 -20.66 10.51
N SER A 9 11.03 -20.85 9.20
CA SER A 9 11.79 -20.09 8.20
C SER A 9 11.40 -18.62 8.12
N GLN A 10 12.27 -17.83 7.48
CA GLN A 10 11.98 -16.44 7.19
C GLN A 10 10.72 -16.29 6.32
N ALA A 11 10.40 -17.24 5.43
CA ALA A 11 9.16 -17.17 4.64
C ALA A 11 7.92 -17.13 5.53
N THR A 12 7.87 -17.97 6.57
CA THR A 12 6.70 -17.95 7.48
C THR A 12 6.65 -16.66 8.28
N GLN A 13 7.80 -16.14 8.71
CA GLN A 13 7.87 -14.83 9.38
C GLN A 13 7.40 -13.69 8.45
N PHE A 14 7.76 -13.74 7.16
CA PHE A 14 7.39 -12.73 6.17
C PHE A 14 5.90 -12.65 5.87
N ILE A 15 5.12 -13.72 6.11
CA ILE A 15 3.65 -13.66 6.04
C ILE A 15 3.12 -12.56 6.97
N PHE A 16 3.77 -12.38 8.12
CA PHE A 16 3.40 -11.46 9.19
C PHE A 16 4.29 -10.22 9.24
N ASP A 17 5.23 -10.05 8.29
CA ASP A 17 6.14 -8.92 8.26
C ASP A 17 5.48 -7.71 7.59
N ASP A 18 5.47 -6.62 8.34
CA ASP A 18 5.07 -5.28 7.95
C ASP A 18 5.63 -4.82 6.58
N SER A 19 6.85 -5.21 6.24
CA SER A 19 7.55 -4.84 5.00
C SER A 19 6.96 -5.48 3.75
N VAL A 20 6.17 -6.56 3.88
CA VAL A 20 5.41 -7.18 2.80
C VAL A 20 4.09 -6.47 2.54
N ASN A 21 3.72 -5.49 3.38
CA ASN A 21 2.93 -4.32 3.01
C ASN A 21 1.57 -4.60 2.37
N MET A 22 0.86 -5.66 2.79
CA MET A 22 -0.49 -5.90 2.28
C MET A 22 -1.57 -6.01 3.33
N TYR A 23 -1.35 -6.62 4.51
CA TYR A 23 -2.44 -6.67 5.49
C TYR A 23 -2.05 -7.25 6.84
N PHE A 24 -1.36 -6.49 7.68
CA PHE A 24 -1.32 -6.89 9.09
C PHE A 24 -1.65 -5.71 10.01
N HIS A 25 -2.94 -5.44 10.09
CA HIS A 25 -3.53 -5.05 11.36
C HIS A 25 -4.81 -5.82 11.56
N ASN A 26 -4.72 -6.84 12.39
CA ASN A 26 -5.74 -6.94 13.39
C ASN A 26 -5.09 -6.36 14.65
N GLU A 27 -5.56 -5.20 15.12
CA GLU A 27 -5.18 -4.63 16.43
C GLU A 27 -5.40 -5.64 17.57
N ASN A 28 -6.08 -6.75 17.26
CA ASN A 28 -6.32 -7.88 18.11
C ASN A 28 -5.27 -8.99 18.03
N LEU A 29 -4.17 -8.90 17.26
CA LEU A 29 -3.11 -9.92 17.23
C LEU A 29 -1.84 -9.44 17.94
N ASP A 30 -1.28 -10.30 18.78
CA ASP A 30 0.08 -10.15 19.33
C ASP A 30 0.98 -11.23 18.74
N ILE A 31 2.02 -10.83 18.01
CA ILE A 31 2.85 -11.76 17.22
C ILE A 31 4.22 -11.90 17.86
N THR A 32 4.54 -13.10 18.31
CA THR A 32 5.87 -13.48 18.78
C THR A 32 6.54 -14.37 17.73
N THR A 33 7.84 -14.19 17.48
CA THR A 33 8.60 -15.00 16.53
C THR A 33 9.61 -15.90 17.25
N PHE A 34 9.77 -17.12 16.75
CA PHE A 34 10.78 -18.08 17.20
C PHE A 34 11.67 -18.46 16.01
N SER A 35 12.87 -17.89 15.96
CA SER A 35 13.84 -18.17 14.89
C SER A 35 14.87 -19.20 15.35
N GLY A 36 14.95 -20.33 14.65
CA GLY A 36 15.98 -21.36 14.86
C GLY A 36 16.54 -21.81 13.50
N GLN A 37 17.86 -22.03 13.42
CA GLN A 37 18.50 -22.57 12.20
C GLN A 37 18.00 -23.98 11.86
N PHE A 38 17.65 -24.79 12.88
CA PHE A 38 17.03 -26.11 12.76
C PHE A 38 15.96 -26.21 13.84
N PHE A 39 14.70 -26.24 13.41
CA PHE A 39 13.56 -26.06 14.29
C PHE A 39 13.23 -27.35 15.06
N ILE A 40 13.22 -28.51 14.39
CA ILE A 40 12.95 -29.81 15.03
C ILE A 40 14.05 -30.18 16.03
N GLU A 41 15.29 -29.80 15.81
CA GLU A 41 16.37 -30.11 16.77
C GLU A 41 16.24 -29.31 18.08
N ASN A 42 15.48 -28.21 18.08
CA ASN A 42 15.38 -27.27 19.20
C ASN A 42 13.94 -26.98 19.64
N TYR A 43 12.95 -27.78 19.21
CA TYR A 43 11.53 -27.48 19.47
C TYR A 43 11.17 -27.50 20.96
N GLN A 44 11.96 -28.11 21.84
CA GLN A 44 11.65 -28.13 23.28
C GLN A 44 11.53 -26.72 23.86
N LYS A 45 12.39 -25.78 23.41
CA LYS A 45 12.29 -24.37 23.81
C LYS A 45 11.00 -23.71 23.31
N LEU A 46 10.49 -24.14 22.15
CA LEU A 46 9.20 -23.70 21.63
C LEU A 46 8.06 -24.21 22.53
N ILE A 47 8.11 -25.48 22.94
CA ILE A 47 7.12 -26.06 23.86
C ILE A 47 7.12 -25.30 25.19
N GLU A 48 8.30 -25.02 25.75
CA GLU A 48 8.43 -24.18 26.95
C GLU A 48 7.83 -22.78 26.74
N LEU A 49 8.11 -22.15 25.60
CA LEU A 49 7.56 -20.84 25.26
C LEU A 49 6.03 -20.87 25.14
N ILE A 50 5.46 -21.90 24.52
CA ILE A 50 4.00 -22.08 24.41
C ILE A 50 3.37 -22.35 25.78
N GLY A 51 4.03 -23.13 26.64
CA GLY A 51 3.51 -23.42 27.98
C GLY A 51 3.61 -22.23 28.93
N ALA A 52 4.64 -21.39 28.78
CA ALA A 52 4.89 -20.22 29.62
C ALA A 52 4.06 -18.99 29.19
N ASN A 53 3.61 -18.94 27.95
CA ASN A 53 2.86 -17.81 27.40
C ASN A 53 1.45 -18.23 26.98
N ASP A 54 0.50 -17.31 26.97
CA ASP A 54 -0.88 -17.62 26.60
C ASP A 54 -1.06 -17.71 25.07
N ILE A 55 -0.27 -18.54 24.38
CA ILE A 55 -0.29 -18.66 22.90
C ILE A 55 -1.57 -19.33 22.41
N ASP A 56 -2.30 -18.65 21.52
CA ASP A 56 -3.56 -19.14 20.95
C ASP A 56 -3.35 -19.91 19.65
N ILE A 57 -2.43 -19.41 18.80
CA ILE A 57 -2.14 -19.97 17.48
C ILE A 57 -0.63 -20.14 17.32
N LEU A 58 -0.20 -21.34 16.92
CA LEU A 58 1.14 -21.61 16.42
C LEU A 58 1.10 -21.70 14.89
N VAL A 59 1.87 -20.86 14.20
CA VAL A 59 2.12 -20.99 12.76
C VAL A 59 3.56 -21.40 12.56
N PHE A 60 3.81 -22.51 11.87
CA PHE A 60 5.17 -23.00 11.68
C PHE A 60 5.44 -23.60 10.31
N ASP A 61 6.71 -23.66 9.92
CA ASP A 61 7.19 -24.48 8.80
C ASP A 61 8.41 -25.31 9.19
N LEU A 62 8.76 -26.28 8.34
CA LEU A 62 9.86 -27.22 8.52
C LEU A 62 10.87 -27.17 7.37
N LEU A 63 10.97 -26.03 6.67
CA LEU A 63 11.79 -25.96 5.47
C LEU A 63 13.26 -26.27 5.77
N PHE A 64 13.83 -25.63 6.79
CA PHE A 64 15.24 -25.82 7.13
C PHE A 64 15.55 -27.26 7.54
N ASP A 65 14.61 -27.89 8.24
CA ASP A 65 14.73 -29.27 8.67
C ASP A 65 14.73 -30.22 7.47
N VAL A 66 13.84 -30.02 6.49
CA VAL A 66 13.82 -30.77 5.23
C VAL A 66 15.11 -30.57 4.42
N VAL A 67 15.64 -29.34 4.36
CA VAL A 67 16.90 -29.03 3.67
C VAL A 67 18.09 -29.79 4.28
N LYS A 68 18.10 -29.99 5.59
CA LYS A 68 19.20 -30.66 6.31
C LYS A 68 19.08 -32.17 6.27
N SER A 69 17.91 -32.72 6.57
CA SER A 69 17.76 -34.13 6.91
C SER A 69 17.56 -35.06 5.72
N LYS A 70 17.00 -34.55 4.60
CA LYS A 70 16.30 -35.33 3.55
C LYS A 70 15.22 -36.20 4.20
N PHE A 71 13.95 -36.03 3.79
CA PHE A 71 12.79 -36.66 4.44
C PHE A 71 12.90 -38.19 4.69
N LYS A 72 13.74 -38.91 3.95
CA LYS A 72 13.94 -40.38 4.02
C LYS A 72 14.83 -40.91 5.17
N ASN A 73 14.79 -40.31 6.36
CA ASN A 73 15.51 -40.83 7.53
C ASN A 73 14.49 -41.21 8.62
N GLU A 74 14.43 -42.48 9.04
CA GLU A 74 13.52 -42.94 10.12
C GLU A 74 13.63 -42.10 11.40
N ASN A 75 14.79 -41.47 11.64
CA ASN A 75 14.99 -40.54 12.74
C ASN A 75 14.11 -39.28 12.63
N PHE A 76 13.91 -38.75 11.41
CA PHE A 76 13.12 -37.55 11.18
C PHE A 76 11.62 -37.78 11.47
N GLU A 77 11.08 -38.92 11.03
CA GLU A 77 9.67 -39.27 11.31
C GLU A 77 9.41 -39.42 12.81
N ASN A 78 10.31 -40.10 13.53
CA ASN A 78 10.20 -40.27 14.98
C ASN A 78 10.29 -38.93 15.72
N GLN A 79 11.18 -38.03 15.29
CA GLN A 79 11.27 -36.67 15.83
C GLN A 79 9.99 -35.88 15.57
N LEU A 80 9.41 -36.00 14.38
CA LEU A 80 8.17 -35.32 14.00
C LEU A 80 6.97 -35.80 14.83
N LYS A 81 6.83 -37.13 15.01
CA LYS A 81 5.80 -37.71 15.90
C LYS A 81 5.94 -37.20 17.32
N LYS A 82 7.17 -37.17 17.85
CA LYS A 82 7.43 -36.66 19.20
C LYS A 82 7.07 -35.17 19.32
N PHE A 83 7.50 -34.37 18.34
CA PHE A 83 7.18 -32.94 18.28
C PHE A 83 5.66 -32.68 18.32
N PHE A 84 4.87 -33.37 17.50
CA PHE A 84 3.42 -33.20 17.50
C PHE A 84 2.76 -33.73 18.78
N SER A 85 3.26 -34.83 19.35
CA SER A 85 2.81 -35.33 20.65
C SER A 85 2.99 -34.27 21.76
N ASP A 86 4.16 -33.65 21.82
CA ASP A 86 4.45 -32.60 22.80
C ASP A 86 3.60 -31.34 22.53
N LEU A 87 3.41 -30.95 21.26
CA LEU A 87 2.53 -29.84 20.87
C LEU A 87 1.05 -30.05 21.23
N PHE A 88 0.52 -31.26 21.08
CA PHE A 88 -0.89 -31.52 21.40
C PHE A 88 -1.16 -31.57 22.91
N THR A 89 -0.10 -31.72 23.72
CA THR A 89 -0.20 -31.81 25.17
C THR A 89 0.20 -30.54 25.90
N VAL A 90 0.99 -29.65 25.28
CA VAL A 90 1.51 -28.43 25.93
C VAL A 90 0.41 -27.47 26.40
N LYS A 91 -0.62 -27.27 25.59
CA LYS A 91 -1.72 -26.33 25.89
C LYS A 91 -3.02 -26.79 25.25
N LYS A 92 -4.06 -26.92 26.08
CA LYS A 92 -5.41 -27.20 25.61
C LYS A 92 -5.94 -26.04 24.77
N GLY A 93 -6.46 -26.34 23.58
CA GLY A 93 -7.10 -25.35 22.71
C GLY A 93 -6.14 -24.60 21.77
N LEU A 94 -4.83 -24.86 21.86
CA LEU A 94 -3.85 -24.35 20.91
C LEU A 94 -4.24 -24.73 19.47
N LYS A 95 -4.25 -23.75 18.57
CA LYS A 95 -4.45 -23.97 17.14
C LYS A 95 -3.11 -24.08 16.45
N ILE A 96 -2.92 -25.16 15.70
CA ILE A 96 -1.65 -25.49 15.07
C ILE A 96 -1.84 -25.38 13.56
N ILE A 97 -1.08 -24.49 12.94
CA ILE A 97 -1.14 -24.21 11.51
C ILE A 97 0.25 -24.47 10.91
N TYR A 98 0.31 -25.40 9.96
CA TYR A 98 1.51 -25.64 9.18
C TYR A 98 1.49 -24.78 7.91
N ASN A 99 2.45 -23.86 7.80
CA ASN A 99 2.76 -23.21 6.52
C ASN A 99 3.61 -24.17 5.70
N SER A 100 3.14 -24.46 4.49
CA SER A 100 3.81 -25.38 3.57
C SER A 100 4.57 -24.58 2.49
N PRO A 101 5.76 -24.02 2.77
CA PRO A 101 6.52 -23.26 1.78
C PRO A 101 7.04 -24.17 0.67
N ARG A 102 7.37 -23.59 -0.48
CA ARG A 102 8.07 -24.26 -1.60
C ARG A 102 9.27 -23.44 -2.04
N TYR A 103 9.99 -23.86 -3.07
CA TYR A 103 10.92 -23.08 -3.89
C TYR A 103 10.29 -22.76 -5.26
N VAL A 104 10.60 -21.61 -5.88
CA VAL A 104 9.92 -21.18 -7.13
C VAL A 104 10.53 -21.88 -8.32
N ASN A 105 9.69 -22.18 -9.31
CA ASN A 105 10.16 -22.78 -10.55
C ASN A 105 10.88 -21.78 -11.48
N ARG A 106 10.78 -20.46 -11.22
CA ARG A 106 11.40 -19.40 -12.03
C ARG A 106 11.70 -18.15 -11.19
N VAL A 107 12.92 -17.63 -11.30
CA VAL A 107 13.32 -16.34 -10.73
C VAL A 107 13.54 -15.35 -11.88
N ILE A 108 12.99 -14.14 -11.79
CA ILE A 108 13.29 -13.03 -12.71
C ILE A 108 13.94 -11.93 -11.87
N VAL A 109 15.18 -11.58 -12.23
CA VAL A 109 15.90 -10.42 -11.66
C VAL A 109 15.47 -9.20 -12.46
N ASP A 110 15.13 -8.09 -11.79
CA ASP A 110 14.76 -6.84 -12.49
C ASP A 110 15.93 -6.34 -13.34
N GLU A 111 15.69 -6.14 -14.64
CA GLU A 111 16.68 -5.57 -15.56
C GLU A 111 16.95 -4.08 -15.26
N ASN A 112 16.06 -3.40 -14.53
CA ASN A 112 16.17 -1.98 -14.14
C ASN A 112 16.77 -1.76 -12.74
N TRP A 113 17.10 -2.83 -12.01
CA TRP A 113 17.84 -2.71 -10.77
C TRP A 113 19.32 -2.49 -11.13
N ASN A 114 19.78 -1.24 -11.05
CA ASN A 114 21.15 -0.82 -11.39
C ASN A 114 22.28 -1.46 -10.54
N ASP A 115 21.98 -2.48 -9.74
CA ASP A 115 22.96 -3.18 -8.92
C ASP A 115 23.48 -4.41 -9.68
N LYS A 116 24.51 -4.18 -10.50
CA LYS A 116 25.23 -5.22 -11.25
C LYS A 116 26.11 -6.11 -10.36
N SER A 117 25.95 -6.07 -9.03
CA SER A 117 26.80 -6.85 -8.10
C SER A 117 26.41 -8.33 -7.96
N HIS A 118 25.41 -8.82 -8.68
CA HIS A 118 24.87 -10.16 -8.47
C HIS A 118 25.16 -11.11 -9.64
N ALA A 119 26.01 -12.10 -9.38
CA ALA A 119 26.26 -13.23 -10.27
C ALA A 119 25.19 -14.33 -10.06
N GLY A 120 24.84 -15.08 -11.11
CA GLY A 120 23.87 -16.19 -11.05
C GLY A 120 24.21 -17.33 -10.07
N THR A 121 25.34 -17.26 -9.38
CA THR A 121 25.80 -18.19 -8.34
C THR A 121 25.14 -18.00 -6.98
N GLU A 122 24.31 -16.96 -6.79
CA GLU A 122 23.65 -16.66 -5.52
C GLU A 122 22.29 -17.37 -5.33
N PHE A 123 21.78 -18.03 -6.36
CA PHE A 123 20.52 -18.77 -6.32
C PHE A 123 20.77 -20.28 -6.30
N LEU A 124 19.94 -21.01 -5.56
CA LEU A 124 19.92 -22.47 -5.61
C LEU A 124 19.58 -22.94 -7.03
N ASP A 125 20.26 -23.98 -7.49
CA ASP A 125 19.96 -24.58 -8.79
C ASP A 125 18.49 -25.08 -8.88
N LEU A 126 17.84 -24.87 -10.03
CA LEU A 126 16.42 -25.21 -10.22
C LEU A 126 16.12 -26.71 -9.99
N LYS A 127 17.06 -27.60 -10.29
CA LYS A 127 16.92 -29.04 -10.03
C LYS A 127 16.98 -29.33 -8.53
N ILE A 128 17.85 -28.62 -7.80
CA ILE A 128 17.92 -28.70 -6.33
C ILE A 128 16.60 -28.20 -5.72
N GLN A 129 16.09 -27.06 -6.19
CA GLN A 129 14.80 -26.51 -5.75
C GLN A 129 13.65 -27.48 -6.01
N ALA A 130 13.58 -28.07 -7.22
CA ALA A 130 12.56 -29.06 -7.57
C ALA A 130 12.62 -30.31 -6.71
N ASN A 131 13.82 -30.80 -6.38
CA ASN A 131 13.97 -31.95 -5.47
C ASN A 131 13.53 -31.61 -4.04
N ARG A 132 13.89 -30.43 -3.52
CA ARG A 132 13.42 -29.98 -2.21
C ARG A 132 11.91 -29.82 -2.16
N ASN A 133 11.29 -29.34 -3.24
CA ASN A 133 9.83 -29.28 -3.35
C ASN A 133 9.17 -30.66 -3.27
N LYS A 134 9.78 -31.71 -3.84
CA LYS A 134 9.27 -33.09 -3.69
C LYS A 134 9.34 -33.56 -2.25
N ASP A 135 10.43 -33.25 -1.54
CA ASP A 135 10.55 -33.61 -0.11
C ASP A 135 9.53 -32.85 0.75
N LEU A 136 9.25 -31.58 0.41
CA LEU A 136 8.20 -30.77 1.07
C LEU A 136 6.79 -31.28 0.75
N ASP A 137 6.54 -31.74 -0.47
CA ASP A 137 5.27 -32.39 -0.85
C ASP A 137 5.04 -33.68 -0.04
N GLN A 138 6.09 -34.49 0.15
CA GLN A 138 6.02 -35.70 0.99
C GLN A 138 5.75 -35.38 2.46
N LEU A 139 6.39 -34.35 3.01
CA LEU A 139 6.14 -33.91 4.37
C LEU A 139 4.71 -33.37 4.55
N GLU A 140 4.21 -32.60 3.58
CA GLU A 140 2.83 -32.12 3.59
C GLU A 140 1.84 -33.29 3.62
N GLU A 141 2.00 -34.26 2.71
CA GLU A 141 1.16 -35.47 2.67
C GLU A 141 1.25 -36.27 3.98
N TYR A 142 2.45 -36.39 4.54
CA TYR A 142 2.64 -37.06 5.82
C TYR A 142 1.87 -36.37 6.95
N ILE A 143 1.95 -35.04 7.05
CA ILE A 143 1.25 -34.28 8.10
C ILE A 143 -0.27 -34.46 7.96
N VAL A 144 -0.80 -34.31 6.75
CA VAL A 144 -2.24 -34.47 6.47
C VAL A 144 -2.74 -35.86 6.84
N ASN A 145 -1.96 -36.90 6.57
CA ASN A 145 -2.39 -38.28 6.79
C ASN A 145 -2.26 -38.76 8.25
N HIS A 146 -1.48 -38.07 9.10
CA HIS A 146 -1.17 -38.53 10.46
C HIS A 146 -1.63 -37.58 11.57
N PHE A 147 -1.96 -36.33 11.27
CA PHE A 147 -2.25 -35.31 12.29
C PHE A 147 -3.50 -34.49 11.96
N ASP A 148 -4.68 -34.99 12.36
CA ASP A 148 -5.98 -34.35 12.11
C ASP A 148 -6.16 -32.96 12.76
N ASN A 149 -5.36 -32.64 13.77
CA ASN A 149 -5.44 -31.38 14.54
C ASN A 149 -4.53 -30.27 13.99
N VAL A 150 -4.01 -30.42 12.78
CA VAL A 150 -3.13 -29.45 12.12
C VAL A 150 -3.85 -28.89 10.90
N ASP A 151 -4.12 -27.59 10.89
CA ASP A 151 -4.58 -26.90 9.69
C ASP A 151 -3.39 -26.60 8.77
N LEU A 152 -3.61 -26.61 7.45
CA LEU A 152 -2.56 -26.36 6.47
C LEU A 152 -2.81 -25.07 5.68
N MET A 153 -1.72 -24.32 5.47
CA MET A 153 -1.65 -23.26 4.49
C MET A 153 -0.87 -23.75 3.27
N TYR A 154 -1.56 -23.89 2.15
CA TYR A 154 -1.01 -24.51 0.95
C TYR A 154 -0.18 -23.52 0.10
N PHE A 155 0.84 -24.02 -0.58
CA PHE A 155 1.53 -23.25 -1.61
C PHE A 155 0.70 -23.22 -2.90
N ASP A 156 0.23 -22.03 -3.31
CA ASP A 156 -0.40 -21.88 -4.62
C ASP A 156 0.66 -21.75 -5.73
N LYS A 157 0.68 -22.74 -6.63
CA LYS A 157 1.56 -22.76 -7.80
C LYS A 157 1.27 -21.60 -8.76
N ASN A 158 0.05 -21.05 -8.80
CA ASN A 158 -0.27 -19.87 -9.61
C ASN A 158 0.31 -18.58 -9.03
N CYS A 159 0.56 -18.56 -7.72
CA CYS A 159 1.31 -17.50 -7.06
C CYS A 159 2.83 -17.63 -7.29
N SER A 160 3.31 -18.65 -8.02
CA SER A 160 4.76 -18.85 -8.28
C SER A 160 5.30 -18.01 -9.45
N ALA A 161 4.47 -17.19 -10.10
CA ALA A 161 4.86 -16.42 -11.26
C ALA A 161 5.08 -14.94 -10.91
N LEU A 162 6.30 -14.47 -11.17
CA LEU A 162 6.77 -13.06 -11.18
C LEU A 162 6.77 -12.31 -9.83
N GLU A 163 7.97 -12.03 -9.27
CA GLU A 163 8.49 -10.67 -9.00
C GLU A 163 9.69 -10.61 -8.00
N PHE A 164 10.22 -9.40 -7.89
CA PHE A 164 11.55 -8.84 -7.57
C PHE A 164 12.19 -9.17 -6.21
N ASN A 165 13.47 -9.55 -6.25
CA ASN A 165 14.21 -9.99 -5.07
C ASN A 165 14.77 -8.83 -4.23
N LYS A 166 14.49 -8.79 -2.92
CA LYS A 166 15.29 -8.04 -1.93
C LYS A 166 16.12 -9.07 -1.14
N LYS A 167 17.45 -8.98 -1.22
CA LYS A 167 18.40 -9.96 -0.65
C LYS A 167 18.50 -9.87 0.88
N LYS A 168 18.50 -11.02 1.60
CA LYS A 168 18.99 -11.14 3.00
C LYS A 168 19.62 -12.52 3.38
N GLY A 169 20.11 -13.35 2.45
CA GLY A 169 21.08 -14.43 2.75
C GLY A 169 20.74 -15.85 2.27
N PHE A 170 21.54 -16.85 2.69
CA PHE A 170 21.53 -18.25 2.18
C PHE A 170 20.19 -19.02 2.34
N ALA A 171 19.21 -18.42 3.01
CA ALA A 171 17.87 -18.93 3.24
C ALA A 171 16.78 -18.07 2.58
N ASP A 172 17.13 -17.30 1.55
CA ASP A 172 16.26 -16.39 0.80
C ASP A 172 15.13 -17.16 0.09
N LEU A 173 14.10 -17.48 0.85
CA LEU A 173 12.77 -17.77 0.33
C LEU A 173 12.11 -16.44 0.05
N TYR A 174 11.83 -16.20 -1.24
CA TYR A 174 10.82 -15.30 -1.76
C TYR A 174 10.67 -13.90 -1.14
N PHE A 175 10.73 -12.88 -1.98
CA PHE A 175 9.90 -11.70 -1.77
C PHE A 175 8.83 -11.63 -2.86
N ASN A 176 7.75 -12.42 -2.71
CA ASN A 176 6.62 -12.42 -3.63
C ASN A 176 5.35 -11.93 -2.90
N GLN A 177 4.97 -10.68 -3.16
CA GLN A 177 3.82 -10.05 -2.50
C GLN A 177 2.52 -10.85 -2.72
N ALA A 178 2.30 -11.41 -3.91
CA ALA A 178 1.13 -12.23 -4.21
C ALA A 178 1.09 -13.53 -3.39
N TYR A 179 2.24 -14.20 -3.23
CA TYR A 179 2.35 -15.38 -2.36
C TYR A 179 2.00 -15.04 -0.91
N TYR A 180 2.62 -14.00 -0.36
CA TYR A 180 2.41 -13.64 1.04
C TYR A 180 0.99 -13.13 1.31
N LEU A 181 0.38 -12.40 0.37
CA LEU A 181 -1.03 -12.05 0.43
C LEU A 181 -1.92 -13.29 0.44
N TYR A 182 -1.62 -14.26 -0.42
CA TYR A 182 -2.39 -15.51 -0.45
C TYR A 182 -2.24 -16.29 0.86
N GLN A 183 -1.03 -16.34 1.42
CA GLN A 183 -0.80 -16.97 2.72
C GLN A 183 -1.52 -16.25 3.86
N SER A 184 -1.51 -14.92 3.90
CA SER A 184 -2.26 -14.18 4.93
C SER A 184 -3.76 -14.46 4.83
N ILE A 185 -4.32 -14.53 3.62
CA ILE A 185 -5.72 -14.90 3.39
C ILE A 185 -6.02 -16.31 3.91
N GLN A 186 -5.13 -17.28 3.66
CA GLN A 186 -5.32 -18.64 4.17
C GLN A 186 -5.28 -18.68 5.70
N PHE A 187 -4.29 -18.02 6.31
CA PHE A 187 -4.17 -17.88 7.77
C PHE A 187 -5.46 -17.30 8.38
N GLU A 188 -5.97 -16.20 7.83
CA GLU A 188 -7.17 -15.55 8.35
C GLU A 188 -8.43 -16.42 8.18
N LYS A 189 -8.57 -17.12 7.04
CA LYS A 189 -9.68 -18.06 6.81
C LYS A 189 -9.67 -19.24 7.78
N ILE A 190 -8.49 -19.80 8.05
CA ILE A 190 -8.31 -20.87 9.02
C ILE A 190 -8.65 -20.35 10.41
N SER A 191 -8.07 -19.21 10.79
CA SER A 191 -8.25 -18.62 12.12
C SER A 191 -9.69 -18.19 12.38
N LYS A 192 -10.44 -17.77 11.34
CA LYS A 192 -11.87 -17.44 11.42
C LYS A 192 -12.75 -18.60 11.90
N LYS A 193 -12.32 -19.85 11.68
CA LYS A 193 -13.04 -21.05 12.20
C LYS A 193 -13.08 -21.08 13.73
N PHE A 194 -12.11 -20.41 14.38
CA PHE A 194 -11.90 -20.47 15.83
C PHE A 194 -12.13 -19.12 16.51
N PHE A 195 -11.85 -18.02 15.81
CA PHE A 195 -11.86 -16.66 16.34
C PHE A 195 -12.73 -15.75 15.47
N ARG A 196 -13.70 -15.05 16.08
CA ARG A 196 -14.69 -14.25 15.35
C ARG A 196 -14.10 -12.93 14.83
N GLU A 197 -12.97 -12.50 15.38
CA GLU A 197 -12.25 -11.26 15.11
C GLU A 197 -11.66 -11.22 13.70
N PHE A 198 -11.48 -12.37 13.04
CA PHE A 198 -10.98 -12.43 11.67
C PHE A 198 -12.04 -12.02 10.64
N PRO A 199 -11.64 -11.53 9.47
CA PRO A 199 -12.58 -11.10 8.44
C PRO A 199 -13.37 -12.25 7.81
N LEU A 200 -14.54 -11.92 7.27
CA LEU A 200 -15.31 -12.82 6.43
C LEU A 200 -14.82 -12.71 4.98
N TYR A 201 -14.43 -13.83 4.38
CA TYR A 201 -14.03 -13.87 2.98
C TYR A 201 -15.18 -14.33 2.08
N ILE A 202 -15.51 -13.53 1.07
CA ILE A 202 -16.47 -13.90 0.02
C ILE A 202 -15.75 -13.95 -1.32
N LYS A 203 -15.87 -15.07 -2.01
CA LYS A 203 -15.26 -15.28 -3.32
C LYS A 203 -16.31 -15.10 -4.42
N PHE A 204 -15.94 -14.36 -5.45
CA PHE A 204 -16.69 -14.21 -6.69
C PHE A 204 -15.80 -14.54 -7.88
N ASN A 205 -16.30 -15.32 -8.83
CA ASN A 205 -15.57 -15.71 -10.03
C ASN A 205 -15.58 -14.62 -11.11
N CYS A 206 -16.56 -13.71 -11.04
CA CYS A 206 -16.70 -12.58 -11.96
C CYS A 206 -17.58 -11.47 -11.35
N PHE A 207 -17.62 -10.32 -12.02
CA PHE A 207 -18.45 -9.18 -11.61
C PHE A 207 -19.96 -9.50 -11.62
N ASP A 208 -20.45 -10.37 -12.50
CA ASP A 208 -21.89 -10.71 -12.58
C ASP A 208 -22.40 -11.43 -11.33
N GLU A 209 -21.53 -12.16 -10.63
CA GLU A 209 -21.88 -12.76 -9.34
C GLU A 209 -22.03 -11.69 -8.26
N ILE A 210 -21.17 -10.65 -8.26
CA ILE A 210 -21.28 -9.52 -7.33
C ILE A 210 -22.58 -8.75 -7.56
N GLU A 211 -22.94 -8.48 -8.82
CA GLU A 211 -24.16 -7.77 -9.16
C GLU A 211 -25.40 -8.46 -8.59
N ARG A 212 -25.54 -9.77 -8.83
CA ARG A 212 -26.63 -10.59 -8.26
C ARG A 212 -26.59 -10.58 -6.73
N TYR A 213 -25.39 -10.56 -6.14
CA TYR A 213 -25.22 -10.54 -4.70
C TYR A 213 -25.69 -9.24 -4.05
N PHE A 214 -25.64 -8.10 -4.76
CA PHE A 214 -26.12 -6.83 -4.21
C PHE A 214 -27.60 -6.85 -3.82
N GLU A 215 -28.40 -7.66 -4.51
CA GLU A 215 -29.85 -7.78 -4.32
C GLU A 215 -30.23 -8.83 -3.27
N HIS A 216 -29.26 -9.59 -2.75
CA HIS A 216 -29.54 -10.58 -1.72
C HIS A 216 -29.96 -9.91 -0.41
N SER A 217 -30.99 -10.46 0.24
CA SER A 217 -31.50 -9.95 1.51
C SER A 217 -30.45 -9.98 2.63
N ASP A 218 -29.53 -10.96 2.59
CA ASP A 218 -28.41 -11.11 3.53
C ASP A 218 -27.07 -10.64 2.95
N ASN A 219 -27.07 -9.49 2.25
CA ASN A 219 -25.87 -8.93 1.64
C ASN A 219 -24.80 -8.55 2.69
N LYS A 220 -23.89 -9.49 2.95
CA LYS A 220 -22.74 -9.34 3.85
C LYS A 220 -21.71 -8.28 3.41
N LEU A 221 -21.78 -7.76 2.18
CA LEU A 221 -20.90 -6.66 1.75
C LEU A 221 -21.21 -5.35 2.48
N LYS A 222 -22.30 -5.27 3.25
CA LYS A 222 -22.55 -4.12 4.15
C LYS A 222 -21.72 -4.16 5.44
N ASP A 223 -21.12 -5.30 5.76
CA ASP A 223 -20.22 -5.44 6.91
C ASP A 223 -18.80 -5.01 6.51
N PRO A 224 -18.21 -3.97 7.16
CA PRO A 224 -16.85 -3.54 6.90
C PRO A 224 -15.80 -4.64 7.09
N ASN A 225 -16.08 -5.68 7.88
CA ASN A 225 -15.17 -6.81 8.10
C ASN A 225 -15.25 -7.89 6.99
N THR A 226 -16.05 -7.66 5.95
CA THR A 226 -16.10 -8.53 4.77
C THR A 226 -15.01 -8.17 3.77
N ILE A 227 -14.25 -9.15 3.31
CA ILE A 227 -13.23 -9.05 2.26
C ILE A 227 -13.70 -9.80 1.01
N ILE A 228 -13.57 -9.15 -0.14
CA ILE A 228 -13.94 -9.71 -1.43
C ILE A 228 -12.69 -10.28 -2.11
N LEU A 229 -12.79 -11.51 -2.58
CA LEU A 229 -11.84 -12.13 -3.51
C LEU A 229 -12.52 -12.26 -4.87
N LEU A 230 -12.14 -11.39 -5.80
CA LEU A 230 -12.72 -11.36 -7.15
C LEU A 230 -11.73 -11.97 -8.15
N GLU A 231 -12.06 -13.15 -8.66
CA GLU A 231 -11.18 -13.92 -9.53
C GLU A 231 -11.31 -13.54 -11.02
N ASN A 232 -10.36 -14.02 -11.81
CA ASN A 232 -10.33 -13.89 -13.27
C ASN A 232 -10.35 -12.44 -13.80
N VAL A 233 -9.92 -11.48 -12.98
CA VAL A 233 -9.86 -10.06 -13.37
C VAL A 233 -8.46 -9.71 -13.85
N ASP A 234 -8.39 -9.29 -15.11
CA ASP A 234 -7.21 -8.61 -15.65
C ASP A 234 -7.20 -7.16 -15.16
N GLY A 235 -6.13 -6.78 -14.44
CA GLY A 235 -5.97 -5.44 -13.87
C GLY A 235 -5.79 -4.34 -14.91
N ALA A 236 -5.09 -4.63 -16.01
CA ALA A 236 -4.94 -3.69 -17.11
C ALA A 236 -6.29 -3.50 -17.81
N ALA A 237 -7.03 -4.59 -18.04
CA ALA A 237 -8.36 -4.51 -18.61
C ALA A 237 -9.37 -3.76 -17.72
N LEU A 238 -9.23 -3.82 -16.39
CA LEU A 238 -10.13 -3.10 -15.48
C LEU A 238 -10.00 -1.57 -15.62
N ALA A 239 -8.80 -1.09 -15.94
CA ALA A 239 -8.49 0.33 -16.02
C ALA A 239 -8.78 0.97 -17.39
N TYR A 240 -9.03 0.16 -18.42
CA TYR A 240 -9.26 0.60 -19.80
C TYR A 240 -10.67 0.28 -20.33
N GLN A 241 -11.57 -0.17 -19.46
CA GLN A 241 -12.96 -0.40 -19.84
C GLN A 241 -13.71 0.93 -20.03
N THR A 242 -14.73 0.90 -20.90
CA THR A 242 -15.61 2.04 -21.16
C THR A 242 -16.47 2.36 -19.95
N THR A 243 -16.75 3.63 -19.68
CA THR A 243 -17.56 4.15 -18.54
C THR A 243 -18.93 3.46 -18.37
N SER A 244 -19.55 3.07 -19.48
CA SER A 244 -20.83 2.34 -19.55
C SER A 244 -20.68 0.82 -19.40
N GLY A 245 -19.45 0.31 -19.25
CA GLY A 245 -19.14 -1.10 -19.13
C GLY A 245 -19.66 -1.64 -17.80
N LYS A 246 -20.40 -2.74 -17.85
CA LYS A 246 -21.03 -3.38 -16.68
C LYS A 246 -20.09 -3.54 -15.48
N LYS A 247 -18.86 -3.99 -15.71
CA LYS A 247 -17.85 -4.18 -14.65
C LYS A 247 -17.43 -2.87 -13.97
N GLN A 248 -17.35 -1.76 -14.72
CA GLN A 248 -17.03 -0.44 -14.16
C GLN A 248 -18.19 0.07 -13.28
N ILE A 249 -19.44 -0.14 -13.70
CA ILE A 249 -20.62 0.17 -12.89
C ILE A 249 -20.58 -0.60 -11.56
N ILE A 250 -20.30 -1.90 -11.60
CA ILE A 250 -20.23 -2.74 -10.40
C ILE A 250 -19.07 -2.30 -9.49
N LEU A 251 -17.89 -2.01 -10.05
CA LEU A 251 -16.77 -1.49 -9.26
C LEU A 251 -17.08 -0.13 -8.62
N ARG A 252 -17.74 0.79 -9.34
CA ARG A 252 -18.18 2.08 -8.78
C ARG A 252 -19.17 1.88 -7.62
N LYS A 253 -20.08 0.91 -7.73
CA LYS A 253 -20.99 0.57 -6.63
C LYS A 253 -20.23 0.04 -5.42
N LEU A 254 -19.20 -0.79 -5.61
CA LEU A 254 -18.31 -1.22 -4.52
C LEU A 254 -17.55 -0.04 -3.89
N LEU A 255 -17.03 0.87 -4.71
CA LEU A 255 -16.35 2.10 -4.25
C LEU A 255 -17.27 3.01 -3.43
N GLN A 256 -18.54 3.15 -3.84
CA GLN A 256 -19.56 3.87 -3.07
C GLN A 256 -19.90 3.17 -1.74
N MET A 257 -19.73 1.85 -1.66
CA MET A 257 -19.79 1.05 -0.43
C MET A 257 -18.46 1.05 0.35
N ASP A 258 -17.54 1.97 0.02
CA ASP A 258 -16.23 2.16 0.65
C ASP A 258 -15.25 0.98 0.49
N TYR A 259 -15.45 0.10 -0.50
CA TYR A 259 -14.47 -0.91 -0.88
C TYR A 259 -13.38 -0.34 -1.78
N ILE A 260 -12.13 -0.74 -1.52
CA ILE A 260 -10.95 -0.41 -2.33
C ILE A 260 -10.25 -1.68 -2.78
N ILE A 261 -9.60 -1.66 -3.95
CA ILE A 261 -8.66 -2.71 -4.33
C ILE A 261 -7.38 -2.49 -3.52
N ASP A 262 -7.08 -3.44 -2.64
CA ASP A 262 -5.90 -3.38 -1.76
C ASP A 262 -4.72 -4.21 -2.29
N GLY A 263 -5.02 -5.21 -3.12
CA GLY A 263 -4.03 -6.15 -3.58
C GLY A 263 -4.50 -7.12 -4.65
N SER A 264 -3.56 -7.89 -5.18
CA SER A 264 -3.85 -9.03 -6.06
C SER A 264 -2.87 -10.18 -5.88
N PHE A 265 -3.33 -11.37 -6.24
CA PHE A 265 -2.51 -12.56 -6.39
C PHE A 265 -3.03 -13.37 -7.58
N GLY A 266 -2.12 -13.74 -8.49
CA GLY A 266 -2.52 -14.31 -9.78
C GLY A 266 -3.52 -13.41 -10.52
N ARG A 267 -4.69 -13.95 -10.86
CA ARG A 267 -5.81 -13.20 -11.49
C ARG A 267 -6.90 -12.79 -10.51
N THR A 268 -6.60 -12.84 -9.20
CA THR A 268 -7.56 -12.55 -8.14
C THR A 268 -7.26 -11.17 -7.55
N LYS A 269 -8.26 -10.31 -7.55
CA LYS A 269 -8.24 -9.01 -6.87
C LYS A 269 -8.80 -9.18 -5.47
N ARG A 270 -8.13 -8.58 -4.51
CA ARG A 270 -8.59 -8.48 -3.14
C ARG A 270 -9.14 -7.08 -2.91
N LEU A 271 -10.40 -7.01 -2.51
CA LEU A 271 -11.02 -5.75 -2.11
C LEU A 271 -11.37 -5.77 -0.63
N ILE A 272 -11.05 -4.69 0.04
CA ILE A 272 -11.29 -4.48 1.47
C ILE A 272 -12.14 -3.23 1.66
N HIS A 273 -12.88 -3.15 2.74
CA HIS A 273 -13.43 -1.87 3.18
C HIS A 273 -12.27 -0.94 3.58
N ARG A 274 -12.30 0.33 3.14
CA ARG A 274 -11.22 1.30 3.34
C ARG A 274 -10.87 1.52 4.81
N SER A 275 -11.84 1.39 5.71
CA SER A 275 -11.59 1.46 7.16
C SER A 275 -10.54 0.46 7.65
N ASN A 276 -10.38 -0.66 6.94
CA ASN A 276 -9.45 -1.73 7.28
C ASN A 276 -8.09 -1.56 6.56
N PHE A 277 -7.92 -0.49 5.78
CA PHE A 277 -6.61 -0.17 5.23
C PHE A 277 -5.65 0.14 6.37
N TYR A 278 -4.50 -0.51 6.38
CA TYR A 278 -3.41 -0.26 7.31
C TYR A 278 -2.07 -0.59 6.68
N ARG A 279 -1.06 0.22 6.98
CA ARG A 279 0.35 -0.03 6.69
C ARG A 279 1.18 0.50 7.85
N SER A 280 2.07 -0.31 8.42
CA SER A 280 2.80 0.06 9.64
C SER A 280 3.82 1.18 9.43
N ASN A 281 4.31 1.35 8.21
CA ASN A 281 5.19 2.44 7.84
C ASN A 281 4.45 3.78 7.68
N MET A 282 3.12 3.79 7.84
CA MET A 282 2.27 4.98 7.73
C MET A 282 1.60 5.28 9.07
N LYS A 283 1.43 6.57 9.35
CA LYS A 283 0.69 7.06 10.51
C LYS A 283 -0.73 7.43 10.10
N LYS A 284 -1.65 7.43 11.07
CA LYS A 284 -3.04 7.89 10.89
C LYS A 284 -3.39 8.96 11.94
N LEU A 285 -3.99 10.07 11.50
CA LEU A 285 -4.50 11.13 12.38
C LEU A 285 -5.72 11.78 11.72
N HIS A 286 -6.82 11.97 12.45
CA HIS A 286 -8.09 12.44 11.89
C HIS A 286 -8.54 11.66 10.64
N ASN A 287 -8.32 10.34 10.63
CA ASN A 287 -8.59 9.47 9.47
C ASN A 287 -7.81 9.82 8.19
N ILE A 288 -6.74 10.61 8.30
CA ILE A 288 -5.78 10.91 7.23
C ILE A 288 -4.54 10.06 7.44
N TRP A 289 -4.12 9.40 6.37
CA TRP A 289 -2.92 8.57 6.34
C TRP A 289 -1.73 9.35 5.81
N TYR A 290 -0.57 9.24 6.45
CA TYR A 290 0.58 10.07 6.13
C TYR A 290 1.91 9.45 6.57
N THR A 291 3.01 10.01 6.06
CA THR A 291 4.36 9.80 6.59
C THR A 291 4.98 11.12 7.00
N GLU A 292 5.92 11.07 7.94
CA GLU A 292 6.68 12.23 8.41
C GLU A 292 8.16 11.94 8.30
N GLU A 293 8.90 12.91 7.77
CA GLU A 293 10.34 12.80 7.58
C GLU A 293 11.03 14.08 8.04
N ILE A 294 11.96 13.94 8.99
CA ILE A 294 12.88 15.00 9.38
C ILE A 294 14.30 14.56 9.03
N ASN A 295 14.96 15.34 8.17
CA ASN A 295 16.37 15.11 7.88
C ASN A 295 17.23 15.66 9.01
N LYS A 296 17.64 14.79 9.95
CA LYS A 296 18.45 15.15 11.12
C LYS A 296 19.74 15.91 10.76
N LYS A 297 20.35 15.63 9.60
CA LYS A 297 21.57 16.33 9.13
C LYS A 297 21.30 17.77 8.64
N ARG A 298 20.04 18.13 8.43
CA ARG A 298 19.60 19.45 7.96
C ARG A 298 18.85 20.24 9.04
N LEU A 299 18.90 19.80 10.30
CA LEU A 299 18.44 20.60 11.44
C LEU A 299 19.53 21.62 11.85
N SER A 300 19.11 22.83 12.18
CA SER A 300 19.91 23.84 12.87
C SER A 300 19.81 23.63 14.39
N GLY A 301 20.71 24.25 15.15
CA GLY A 301 21.05 23.92 16.55
C GLY A 301 19.92 23.78 17.59
N SER A 302 18.65 24.08 17.26
CA SER A 302 17.49 23.79 18.10
C SER A 302 16.94 22.36 17.96
N ASN A 303 17.44 21.57 17.01
CA ASN A 303 17.01 20.19 16.73
C ASN A 303 15.48 20.01 16.57
N LYS A 304 14.78 21.07 16.14
CA LYS A 304 13.32 21.13 15.94
C LYS A 304 13.02 21.72 14.56
N PRO A 305 12.00 21.21 13.85
CA PRO A 305 11.56 21.83 12.61
C PRO A 305 10.99 23.23 12.88
N LYS A 306 11.25 24.15 11.97
CA LYS A 306 10.72 25.52 11.96
C LYS A 306 9.76 25.75 10.79
N ARG A 307 9.67 24.78 9.88
CA ARG A 307 8.94 24.83 8.62
C ARG A 307 8.28 23.48 8.36
N ILE A 308 7.16 23.49 7.64
CA ILE A 308 6.48 22.28 7.20
C ILE A 308 6.23 22.36 5.70
N LEU A 309 6.61 21.30 4.99
CA LEU A 309 6.14 21.03 3.65
C LEU A 309 5.09 19.92 3.71
N PHE A 310 3.83 20.25 3.44
CA PHE A 310 2.80 19.24 3.19
C PHE A 310 2.83 18.85 1.72
N TYR A 311 3.22 17.61 1.46
CA TYR A 311 3.22 17.02 0.13
C TYR A 311 1.97 16.16 -0.07
N PHE A 312 1.02 16.67 -0.84
CA PHE A 312 -0.12 15.91 -1.34
C PHE A 312 0.37 14.99 -2.45
N THR A 313 0.39 13.68 -2.18
CA THR A 313 1.04 12.74 -3.09
C THR A 313 0.27 12.57 -4.41
N PRO A 314 1.00 12.44 -5.53
CA PRO A 314 0.38 12.06 -6.79
C PRO A 314 -0.04 10.58 -6.74
N MET A 315 -0.62 10.10 -7.84
CA MET A 315 -0.80 8.66 -8.08
C MET A 315 0.52 8.02 -8.55
N SER A 316 0.65 6.70 -8.39
CA SER A 316 1.78 5.95 -8.94
C SER A 316 1.80 6.02 -10.47
N ALA A 317 2.95 6.37 -11.06
CA ALA A 317 3.20 6.34 -12.51
C ALA A 317 4.65 5.89 -12.76
N PRO A 318 4.95 5.06 -13.78
CA PRO A 318 4.05 4.51 -14.81
C PRO A 318 3.29 3.25 -14.36
N LYS A 319 3.46 2.80 -13.10
CA LYS A 319 2.75 1.65 -12.52
C LYS A 319 1.32 1.99 -12.08
N TRP A 320 0.57 2.77 -12.84
CA TRP A 320 -0.81 3.16 -12.49
C TRP A 320 -1.78 1.95 -12.44
N ALA A 321 -1.34 0.79 -12.92
CA ALA A 321 -2.03 -0.50 -12.80
C ALA A 321 -1.54 -1.39 -11.63
N THR A 322 -0.69 -0.92 -10.72
CA THR A 322 -0.34 -1.72 -9.52
C THR A 322 -1.58 -1.88 -8.65
N ASP A 323 -1.86 -3.11 -8.22
CA ASP A 323 -2.93 -3.37 -7.26
C ASP A 323 -2.46 -3.16 -5.81
N ASN A 324 -1.17 -2.93 -5.58
CA ASN A 324 -0.67 -2.57 -4.26
C ASN A 324 -1.15 -1.16 -3.90
N PHE A 325 -2.19 -1.08 -3.07
CA PHE A 325 -2.84 0.19 -2.78
C PHE A 325 -1.97 1.18 -2.03
N ALA A 326 -1.03 0.71 -1.21
CA ALA A 326 -0.09 1.60 -0.53
C ALA A 326 0.83 2.32 -1.52
N GLU A 327 1.30 1.62 -2.56
CA GLU A 327 2.06 2.25 -3.64
C GLU A 327 1.22 3.23 -4.46
N GLN A 328 -0.08 2.99 -4.60
CA GLN A 328 -1.00 3.92 -5.27
C GLN A 328 -1.30 5.16 -4.43
N ALA A 329 -1.55 5.01 -3.13
CA ALA A 329 -1.92 6.08 -2.21
C ALA A 329 -0.70 6.94 -1.83
N LEU A 330 0.47 6.31 -1.67
CA LEU A 330 1.72 6.95 -1.26
C LEU A 330 2.89 6.48 -2.14
N PRO A 331 2.92 6.86 -3.44
CA PRO A 331 3.98 6.44 -4.33
C PRO A 331 5.33 7.00 -3.91
N ASP A 332 6.37 6.24 -4.24
CA ASP A 332 7.74 6.51 -3.84
C ASP A 332 8.44 7.59 -4.70
N ARG A 333 7.68 8.64 -5.04
CA ARG A 333 8.17 9.78 -5.83
C ARG A 333 8.87 10.77 -4.90
N PHE A 334 10.03 11.24 -5.33
CA PHE A 334 10.82 12.24 -4.60
C PHE A 334 11.26 11.76 -3.19
N LYS A 335 11.74 10.51 -3.08
CA LYS A 335 12.27 9.92 -1.82
C LYS A 335 13.21 10.85 -1.07
N SER A 336 14.16 11.42 -1.79
CA SER A 336 15.21 12.27 -1.24
C SER A 336 14.80 13.74 -1.12
N LEU A 337 13.50 14.09 -1.23
CA LEU A 337 13.03 15.48 -1.19
C LEU A 337 13.55 16.22 0.04
N SER A 338 13.50 15.61 1.22
CA SER A 338 14.00 16.20 2.47
C SER A 338 15.47 16.65 2.41
N ARG A 339 16.29 16.05 1.53
CA ARG A 339 17.70 16.42 1.34
C ARG A 339 17.86 17.69 0.52
N SER A 340 16.84 18.09 -0.24
CA SER A 340 16.85 19.26 -1.12
C SER A 340 16.09 20.46 -0.54
N LEU A 341 15.36 20.28 0.56
CA LEU A 341 14.63 21.36 1.25
C LEU A 341 15.55 22.21 2.12
N VAL A 342 15.25 23.50 2.29
CA VAL A 342 15.91 24.36 3.29
C VAL A 342 15.96 23.72 4.68
N LYS A 343 16.94 24.11 5.49
CA LYS A 343 17.13 23.57 6.85
C LYS A 343 15.87 23.72 7.71
N ASP A 344 15.74 22.85 8.72
CA ASP A 344 14.63 22.86 9.67
C ASP A 344 13.24 22.59 9.05
N THR A 345 13.18 21.87 7.94
CA THR A 345 11.91 21.53 7.28
C THR A 345 11.47 20.11 7.65
N LEU A 346 10.28 20.01 8.23
CA LEU A 346 9.54 18.76 8.35
C LEU A 346 8.81 18.49 7.02
N LEU A 347 8.99 17.31 6.47
CA LEU A 347 8.24 16.84 5.30
C LEU A 347 7.12 15.91 5.76
N ILE A 348 5.87 16.27 5.45
CA ILE A 348 4.69 15.46 5.70
C ILE A 348 4.11 15.04 4.35
N ARG A 349 4.14 13.75 4.03
CA ARG A 349 3.50 13.24 2.80
C ARG A 349 2.12 12.71 3.14
N ILE A 350 1.09 13.28 2.54
CA ILE A 350 -0.31 12.93 2.76
C ILE A 350 -0.72 11.90 1.70
N ALA A 351 -1.16 10.72 2.13
CA ALA A 351 -1.63 9.67 1.24
C ALA A 351 -3.12 9.81 0.96
N ASP A 352 -3.50 9.66 -0.31
CA ASP A 352 -4.89 9.61 -0.70
C ASP A 352 -5.40 8.17 -0.73
N VAL A 353 -5.95 7.73 0.40
CA VAL A 353 -6.45 6.35 0.59
C VAL A 353 -7.95 6.20 0.30
N ASN A 354 -8.59 7.24 -0.21
CA ASN A 354 -10.02 7.21 -0.51
C ASN A 354 -10.27 6.75 -1.95
N LEU A 355 -11.21 5.82 -2.17
CA LEU A 355 -11.40 5.12 -3.45
C LEU A 355 -10.14 4.34 -3.89
N THR A 356 -10.24 3.50 -4.92
CA THR A 356 -9.11 2.67 -5.38
C THR A 356 -7.96 3.48 -6.01
N ARG A 357 -8.21 4.69 -6.51
CA ARG A 357 -7.19 5.54 -7.15
C ARG A 357 -7.05 6.94 -6.54
N GLY A 358 -7.54 7.11 -5.31
CA GLY A 358 -7.62 8.42 -4.67
C GLY A 358 -8.85 9.20 -5.13
N SER A 359 -9.47 9.94 -4.21
CA SER A 359 -10.52 10.90 -4.53
C SER A 359 -9.96 12.30 -4.83
N TYR A 360 -8.66 12.39 -5.04
CA TYR A 360 -7.88 13.61 -5.28
C TYR A 360 -7.92 14.53 -4.07
N PHE A 361 -7.90 13.92 -2.88
CA PHE A 361 -8.03 14.59 -1.60
C PHE A 361 -9.37 15.33 -1.41
N MET A 362 -10.40 15.05 -2.23
CA MET A 362 -11.71 15.69 -2.15
C MET A 362 -12.75 14.75 -1.55
N SER A 363 -13.81 15.29 -0.94
CA SER A 363 -14.91 14.48 -0.41
C SER A 363 -15.59 13.66 -1.51
N SER A 364 -16.08 12.49 -1.13
CA SER A 364 -16.72 11.53 -2.03
C SER A 364 -17.98 10.95 -1.38
N VAL A 365 -18.78 10.23 -2.16
CA VAL A 365 -20.03 9.60 -1.68
C VAL A 365 -19.78 8.69 -0.47
N ASN A 366 -18.71 7.91 -0.49
CA ASN A 366 -18.30 6.99 0.59
C ASN A 366 -17.53 7.69 1.74
N TYR A 367 -17.08 8.93 1.55
CA TYR A 367 -16.33 9.67 2.55
C TYR A 367 -16.60 11.19 2.48
N PRO A 368 -17.80 11.64 2.90
CA PRO A 368 -18.22 13.04 2.77
C PRO A 368 -17.48 14.02 3.69
N GLU A 369 -16.89 13.55 4.79
CA GLU A 369 -16.15 14.39 5.74
C GLU A 369 -14.64 14.51 5.40
N TYR A 370 -14.21 14.02 4.23
CA TYR A 370 -12.77 13.90 3.94
C TYR A 370 -12.06 15.26 3.92
N GLU A 371 -12.67 16.28 3.31
CA GLU A 371 -12.08 17.63 3.26
C GLU A 371 -11.89 18.24 4.65
N LYS A 372 -12.92 18.13 5.50
CA LYS A 372 -12.86 18.57 6.90
C LYS A 372 -11.78 17.84 7.69
N ASN A 373 -11.62 16.54 7.45
CA ASN A 373 -10.59 15.74 8.09
C ASN A 373 -9.18 16.15 7.65
N ILE A 374 -8.99 16.51 6.38
CA ILE A 374 -7.72 17.08 5.90
C ILE A 374 -7.42 18.42 6.57
N VAL A 375 -8.41 19.31 6.68
CA VAL A 375 -8.27 20.60 7.38
C VAL A 375 -7.86 20.39 8.85
N ASN A 376 -8.55 19.50 9.56
CA ASN A 376 -8.23 19.17 10.96
C ASN A 376 -6.82 18.58 11.11
N PHE A 377 -6.44 17.67 10.20
CA PHE A 377 -5.11 17.09 10.15
C PHE A 377 -4.00 18.15 9.98
N ILE A 378 -4.17 19.06 9.02
CA ILE A 378 -3.20 20.14 8.76
C ILE A 378 -3.02 21.00 10.01
N TYR A 379 -4.11 21.48 10.61
CA TYR A 379 -4.03 22.32 11.81
C TYR A 379 -3.44 21.59 13.02
N ALA A 380 -3.78 20.31 13.21
CA ALA A 380 -3.20 19.49 14.26
C ALA A 380 -1.67 19.39 14.11
N LYS A 381 -1.16 19.18 12.89
CA LYS A 381 0.28 19.11 12.62
C LYS A 381 0.99 20.44 12.77
N ILE A 382 0.40 21.53 12.30
CA ILE A 382 0.96 22.88 12.51
C ILE A 382 1.09 23.19 14.00
N LYS A 383 0.06 22.85 14.79
CA LYS A 383 0.04 23.02 16.25
C LYS A 383 1.06 22.12 16.94
N GLU A 384 1.14 20.84 16.57
CA GLU A 384 2.07 19.85 17.13
C GLU A 384 3.52 20.33 17.06
N TYR A 385 3.92 20.89 15.91
CA TYR A 385 5.29 21.36 15.68
C TYR A 385 5.48 22.86 15.96
N ASN A 386 4.43 23.58 16.35
CA ASN A 386 4.44 25.02 16.63
C ASN A 386 5.08 25.85 15.49
N VAL A 387 4.66 25.58 14.25
CA VAL A 387 5.19 26.26 13.06
C VAL A 387 4.25 27.42 12.67
N LEU A 388 4.84 28.58 12.39
CA LEU A 388 4.07 29.73 11.91
C LEU A 388 3.51 29.49 10.52
N LYS A 389 2.32 30.01 10.26
CA LYS A 389 1.59 29.86 8.99
C LYS A 389 2.41 30.22 7.74
N GLU A 390 3.23 31.26 7.84
CA GLU A 390 4.13 31.74 6.78
C GLU A 390 5.31 30.82 6.45
N ASN A 391 5.56 29.82 7.29
CA ASN A 391 6.61 28.80 7.14
C ASN A 391 6.01 27.44 6.73
N VAL A 392 4.77 27.42 6.25
CA VAL A 392 4.06 26.24 5.79
C VAL A 392 3.79 26.37 4.30
N VAL A 393 4.28 25.38 3.54
CA VAL A 393 4.06 25.29 2.09
C VAL A 393 3.30 24.01 1.77
N PHE A 394 2.32 24.10 0.88
CA PHE A 394 1.66 22.95 0.27
C PHE A 394 2.25 22.69 -1.10
N TYR A 395 2.53 21.43 -1.39
CA TYR A 395 3.08 20.98 -2.65
C TYR A 395 2.33 19.76 -3.16
N GLY A 396 2.17 19.66 -4.47
CA GLY A 396 1.60 18.48 -5.09
C GLY A 396 1.65 18.51 -6.60
N PHE A 397 1.51 17.33 -7.20
CA PHE A 397 1.44 17.13 -8.65
C PHE A 397 0.15 16.40 -9.02
N SER A 398 -0.47 16.73 -10.15
CA SER A 398 -1.65 16.03 -10.67
C SER A 398 -2.83 16.09 -9.68
N ARG A 399 -3.34 14.95 -9.21
CA ARG A 399 -4.31 14.88 -8.10
C ARG A 399 -3.81 15.57 -6.83
N GLY A 400 -2.51 15.47 -6.55
CA GLY A 400 -1.87 16.16 -5.44
C GLY A 400 -1.77 17.66 -5.67
N GLY A 401 -1.65 18.07 -6.93
CA GLY A 401 -1.72 19.48 -7.32
C GLY A 401 -3.07 20.07 -6.94
N LEU A 402 -4.18 19.40 -7.29
CA LEU A 402 -5.52 19.80 -6.85
C LEU A 402 -5.59 19.91 -5.32
N GLY A 403 -5.19 18.87 -4.58
CA GLY A 403 -5.18 18.92 -3.11
C GLY A 403 -4.40 20.13 -2.58
N SER A 404 -3.16 20.31 -3.04
CA SER A 404 -2.31 21.42 -2.59
C SER A 404 -2.90 22.80 -2.89
N LEU A 405 -3.50 22.98 -4.08
CA LEU A 405 -4.09 24.24 -4.51
C LEU A 405 -5.41 24.53 -3.78
N TYR A 406 -6.28 23.54 -3.68
CA TYR A 406 -7.58 23.67 -3.03
C TYR A 406 -7.45 24.03 -1.56
N TYR A 407 -6.73 23.22 -0.78
CA TYR A 407 -6.53 23.52 0.64
C TYR A 407 -5.67 24.77 0.86
N GLY A 408 -4.74 25.04 -0.05
CA GLY A 408 -3.90 26.22 0.01
C GLY A 408 -4.67 27.53 -0.22
N LYS A 409 -5.67 27.53 -1.11
CA LYS A 409 -6.61 28.66 -1.24
C LYS A 409 -7.62 28.71 -0.10
N LEU A 410 -8.22 27.57 0.25
CA LEU A 410 -9.25 27.48 1.30
C LEU A 410 -8.74 27.99 2.66
N LEU A 411 -7.52 27.60 3.01
CA LEU A 411 -6.91 27.92 4.30
C LEU A 411 -5.90 29.07 4.22
N ASP A 412 -5.72 29.67 3.05
CA ASP A 412 -4.72 30.71 2.76
C ASP A 412 -3.29 30.33 3.20
N PHE A 413 -2.68 29.33 2.55
CA PHE A 413 -1.26 28.96 2.71
C PHE A 413 -0.46 29.25 1.45
N GLN A 414 0.86 29.13 1.54
CA GLN A 414 1.75 29.13 0.39
C GLN A 414 1.60 27.82 -0.40
N VAL A 415 1.59 27.90 -1.73
CA VAL A 415 1.40 26.72 -2.60
C VAL A 415 2.39 26.69 -3.75
N VAL A 416 2.93 25.50 -4.02
CA VAL A 416 3.52 25.13 -5.31
C VAL A 416 2.73 23.95 -5.86
N SER A 417 1.87 24.19 -6.85
CA SER A 417 1.01 23.18 -7.46
C SER A 417 1.48 22.89 -8.87
N ILE A 418 1.88 21.65 -9.13
CA ILE A 418 2.40 21.22 -10.43
C ILE A 418 1.26 20.55 -11.21
N ASP A 419 0.85 21.18 -12.30
CA ASP A 419 -0.15 20.70 -13.27
C ASP A 419 -1.35 20.03 -12.59
N PRO A 420 -2.09 20.81 -11.76
CA PRO A 420 -3.18 20.29 -10.97
C PRO A 420 -4.30 19.79 -11.87
N VAL A 421 -4.85 18.61 -11.57
CA VAL A 421 -6.07 18.13 -12.22
C VAL A 421 -7.27 18.68 -11.44
N VAL A 422 -7.57 19.96 -11.63
CA VAL A 422 -8.74 20.66 -11.06
C VAL A 422 -10.03 20.18 -11.70
N ASP A 423 -9.98 19.90 -13.00
CA ASP A 423 -11.06 19.34 -13.77
C ASP A 423 -10.63 17.97 -14.31
N ALA A 424 -11.31 16.91 -13.86
CA ALA A 424 -11.04 15.54 -14.31
C ALA A 424 -11.82 15.14 -15.58
N SER A 425 -12.55 16.05 -16.22
CA SER A 425 -13.39 15.77 -17.40
C SER A 425 -12.61 15.21 -18.58
N TYR A 426 -11.34 15.60 -18.78
CA TYR A 426 -10.50 14.98 -19.81
C TYR A 426 -10.37 13.46 -19.62
N PHE A 427 -10.16 13.01 -18.38
CA PHE A 427 -10.02 11.58 -18.09
C PHE A 427 -11.35 10.84 -18.29
N LEU A 428 -12.47 11.48 -17.94
CA LEU A 428 -13.81 10.93 -18.14
C LEU A 428 -14.12 10.78 -19.64
N ASN A 429 -14.01 11.88 -20.39
CA ASN A 429 -14.49 11.98 -21.76
C ASN A 429 -13.52 11.34 -22.78
N ASN A 430 -12.22 11.33 -22.50
CA ASN A 430 -11.20 10.93 -23.49
C ASN A 430 -10.45 9.67 -23.09
N LYS A 431 -10.57 9.20 -21.83
CA LYS A 431 -9.84 8.04 -21.30
C LYS A 431 -10.71 6.99 -20.60
N ASN A 432 -12.05 7.13 -20.70
CA ASN A 432 -13.03 6.22 -20.08
C ASN A 432 -12.99 6.16 -18.55
N ASP A 433 -12.71 7.29 -17.88
CA ASP A 433 -12.63 7.40 -16.42
C ASP A 433 -11.75 6.31 -15.78
N PRO A 434 -10.45 6.26 -16.12
CA PRO A 434 -9.54 5.25 -15.58
C PRO A 434 -9.33 5.40 -14.08
N HIS A 435 -9.84 6.47 -13.45
CA HIS A 435 -9.71 6.76 -12.03
C HIS A 435 -10.99 6.47 -11.24
N PHE A 436 -12.08 6.07 -11.91
CA PHE A 436 -13.37 5.73 -11.29
C PHE A 436 -13.99 6.90 -10.48
N LEU A 437 -13.92 8.11 -11.03
CA LEU A 437 -14.33 9.35 -10.38
C LEU A 437 -15.81 9.69 -10.63
N GLU A 438 -16.35 9.28 -11.77
CA GLU A 438 -17.74 9.56 -12.12
C GLU A 438 -18.69 8.82 -11.17
N GLY A 439 -19.63 9.58 -10.59
CA GLY A 439 -20.58 9.07 -9.61
C GLY A 439 -19.98 8.74 -8.24
N THR A 440 -18.68 8.99 -8.01
CA THR A 440 -18.04 8.81 -6.70
C THR A 440 -17.65 10.13 -6.06
N ARG A 441 -17.35 11.19 -6.84
CA ARG A 441 -17.12 12.56 -6.36
C ARG A 441 -17.45 13.62 -7.42
N LYS A 442 -17.41 14.90 -7.04
CA LYS A 442 -17.47 16.03 -7.99
C LYS A 442 -16.29 15.96 -8.96
N ILE A 443 -16.51 16.22 -10.25
CA ILE A 443 -15.49 16.09 -11.31
C ILE A 443 -14.61 17.34 -11.46
N SER A 444 -15.20 18.53 -11.36
CA SER A 444 -14.51 19.81 -11.57
C SER A 444 -14.64 20.72 -10.35
N PHE A 445 -13.55 21.38 -9.98
CA PHE A 445 -13.46 22.31 -8.85
C PHE A 445 -13.09 23.74 -9.29
N VAL A 446 -13.20 24.04 -10.58
CA VAL A 446 -12.84 25.36 -11.15
C VAL A 446 -13.65 26.48 -10.48
N ASP A 447 -14.96 26.33 -10.40
CA ASP A 447 -15.85 27.34 -9.82
C ASP A 447 -15.56 27.58 -8.34
N GLU A 448 -15.35 26.51 -7.55
CA GLU A 448 -14.97 26.65 -6.14
C GLU A 448 -13.66 27.40 -5.98
N LEU A 449 -12.61 27.04 -6.73
CA LEU A 449 -11.32 27.72 -6.65
C LEU A 449 -11.38 29.18 -7.09
N ASN A 450 -12.24 29.51 -8.06
CA ASN A 450 -12.46 30.87 -8.55
C ASN A 450 -13.35 31.70 -7.60
N SER A 451 -14.24 31.05 -6.85
CA SER A 451 -15.08 31.72 -5.84
C SER A 451 -14.32 32.14 -4.58
N LEU A 452 -13.15 31.54 -4.35
CA LEU A 452 -12.24 31.91 -3.27
C LEU A 452 -11.53 33.23 -3.60
N ASP A 453 -12.10 34.31 -3.05
CA ASP A 453 -11.69 35.71 -3.18
C ASP A 453 -10.19 35.92 -2.92
N ASP A 454 -9.44 36.23 -3.99
CA ASP A 454 -7.99 36.45 -3.95
C ASP A 454 -7.62 37.69 -3.11
N SER A 455 -8.51 38.69 -3.01
CA SER A 455 -8.24 39.91 -2.22
C SER A 455 -8.12 39.65 -0.72
N LYS A 456 -8.62 38.50 -0.25
CA LYS A 456 -8.53 38.04 1.14
C LYS A 456 -7.32 37.13 1.39
N GLN A 457 -6.57 36.79 0.34
CA GLN A 457 -5.40 35.90 0.44
C GLN A 457 -4.15 36.72 0.76
N LYS A 458 -3.28 36.18 1.61
CA LYS A 458 -1.98 36.79 1.94
C LYS A 458 -0.81 36.04 1.32
N TYR A 459 -0.92 34.73 1.15
CA TYR A 459 0.20 33.88 0.79
C TYR A 459 0.18 33.50 -0.69
N SER A 460 1.35 33.38 -1.30
CA SER A 460 1.50 33.10 -2.75
C SER A 460 1.08 31.68 -3.13
N LYS A 461 0.33 31.55 -4.23
CA LYS A 461 -0.03 30.30 -4.88
C LYS A 461 0.61 30.27 -6.26
N ILE A 462 1.53 29.35 -6.49
CA ILE A 462 2.22 29.22 -7.78
C ILE A 462 1.75 27.93 -8.44
N VAL A 463 1.15 28.05 -9.62
CA VAL A 463 0.73 26.92 -10.44
C VAL A 463 1.69 26.79 -11.60
N LEU A 464 2.49 25.71 -11.63
CA LEU A 464 3.42 25.41 -12.72
C LEU A 464 2.79 24.34 -13.63
N SER A 465 2.61 24.63 -14.91
CA SER A 465 2.02 23.71 -15.87
C SER A 465 2.65 23.89 -17.26
N ASN A 466 2.21 23.09 -18.23
CA ASN A 466 2.68 23.13 -19.60
C ASN A 466 1.51 22.97 -20.59
N SER A 467 1.23 24.02 -21.36
CA SER A 467 0.25 23.99 -22.44
C SER A 467 0.65 23.07 -23.60
N GLY A 468 1.94 22.66 -23.68
CA GLY A 468 2.42 21.73 -24.70
C GLY A 468 1.99 20.26 -24.52
N THR A 469 1.24 19.92 -23.47
CA THR A 469 0.88 18.52 -23.18
C THR A 469 -0.35 18.04 -23.94
N VAL A 470 -0.28 16.85 -24.54
CA VAL A 470 -1.39 16.27 -25.34
C VAL A 470 -2.64 15.92 -24.53
N ASN A 471 -2.53 15.87 -23.20
CA ASN A 471 -3.63 15.49 -22.31
C ASN A 471 -4.54 16.68 -21.94
N GLN A 472 -4.27 17.88 -22.47
CA GLN A 472 -5.09 19.08 -22.25
C GLN A 472 -5.36 19.40 -20.77
N ILE A 473 -4.41 19.09 -19.88
CA ILE A 473 -4.59 19.37 -18.45
C ILE A 473 -4.49 20.88 -18.21
N PHE A 474 -3.60 21.57 -18.93
CA PHE A 474 -3.48 23.02 -18.85
C PHE A 474 -4.80 23.71 -19.19
N GLU A 475 -5.38 23.41 -20.35
CA GLU A 475 -6.59 24.05 -20.88
C GLU A 475 -7.81 23.77 -20.01
N ASN A 476 -7.93 22.54 -19.48
CA ASN A 476 -9.10 22.16 -18.68
C ASN A 476 -8.98 22.54 -17.20
N SER A 477 -7.77 22.56 -16.65
CA SER A 477 -7.57 22.70 -15.19
C SER A 477 -6.79 23.93 -14.74
N VAL A 478 -5.97 24.54 -15.59
CA VAL A 478 -5.07 25.64 -15.21
C VAL A 478 -5.47 26.95 -15.86
N GLU A 479 -5.69 26.96 -17.16
CA GLU A 479 -6.15 28.13 -17.93
C GLU A 479 -7.42 28.76 -17.32
N PRO A 480 -8.46 28.00 -16.93
CA PRO A 480 -9.71 28.56 -16.40
C PRO A 480 -9.60 29.16 -14.99
N LEU A 481 -8.45 29.01 -14.32
CA LEU A 481 -8.24 29.59 -12.99
C LEU A 481 -7.97 31.09 -13.09
N ASN A 482 -8.68 31.86 -12.27
CA ASN A 482 -8.49 33.30 -12.15
C ASN A 482 -7.14 33.59 -11.48
N GLU A 483 -6.28 34.33 -12.19
CA GLU A 483 -5.09 34.93 -11.59
C GLU A 483 -5.46 36.14 -10.77
N GLY A 484 -4.57 36.48 -9.84
CA GLY A 484 -4.76 37.63 -8.97
C GLY A 484 -3.43 38.10 -8.39
N SER A 485 -3.52 38.81 -7.28
CA SER A 485 -2.36 39.26 -6.52
C SER A 485 -1.58 38.09 -5.91
N THR A 486 -2.25 36.99 -5.54
CA THR A 486 -1.61 35.86 -4.86
C THR A 486 -1.45 34.61 -5.72
N LEU A 487 -2.36 34.34 -6.66
CA LEU A 487 -2.27 33.22 -7.59
C LEU A 487 -1.57 33.63 -8.89
N LYS A 488 -0.48 32.91 -9.22
CA LYS A 488 0.28 33.07 -10.47
C LYS A 488 0.35 31.74 -11.21
N LYS A 489 0.07 31.77 -12.52
CA LYS A 489 0.24 30.64 -13.44
C LYS A 489 1.58 30.79 -14.16
N ILE A 490 2.37 29.73 -14.17
CA ILE A 490 3.61 29.63 -14.94
C ILE A 490 3.37 28.54 -15.98
N ASN A 491 3.29 28.96 -17.24
CA ASN A 491 3.28 28.07 -18.38
C ASN A 491 4.72 27.87 -18.88
N LEU A 492 5.20 26.64 -18.93
CA LEU A 492 6.56 26.32 -19.38
C LEU A 492 6.73 26.39 -20.90
N GLU A 493 5.66 26.13 -21.65
CA GLU A 493 5.70 26.05 -23.12
C GLU A 493 6.79 25.08 -23.65
N ASP A 494 7.13 24.07 -22.86
CA ASP A 494 8.18 23.10 -23.18
C ASP A 494 7.63 22.00 -24.08
N THR A 495 8.07 22.03 -25.34
CA THR A 495 7.68 21.06 -26.38
C THR A 495 8.26 19.65 -26.16
N ASN A 496 9.23 19.48 -25.25
CA ASN A 496 9.76 18.16 -24.88
C ASN A 496 8.88 17.44 -23.85
N ILE A 497 8.04 18.18 -23.12
CA ILE A 497 7.11 17.63 -22.14
C ILE A 497 5.77 17.36 -22.84
N ARG A 498 5.64 16.15 -23.39
CA ARG A 498 4.52 15.78 -24.27
C ARG A 498 3.28 15.30 -23.54
N TRP A 499 3.42 14.75 -22.32
CA TRP A 499 2.26 14.25 -21.57
C TRP A 499 2.34 14.55 -20.08
N HIS A 500 1.17 14.69 -19.46
CA HIS A 500 0.96 15.12 -18.07
C HIS A 500 1.93 14.51 -17.05
N GLY A 501 2.08 13.18 -17.02
CA GLY A 501 2.92 12.50 -16.03
C GLY A 501 4.43 12.67 -16.20
N GLN A 502 4.90 13.27 -17.31
CA GLN A 502 6.31 13.66 -17.46
C GLN A 502 6.65 14.90 -16.65
N LEU A 503 5.71 15.83 -16.52
CA LEU A 503 5.97 17.18 -16.04
C LEU A 503 6.68 17.15 -14.68
N ALA A 504 6.13 16.45 -13.69
CA ALA A 504 6.72 16.42 -12.36
C ALA A 504 8.13 15.82 -12.27
N ASN A 505 8.55 14.97 -13.23
CA ASN A 505 9.92 14.46 -13.25
C ASN A 505 10.87 15.41 -14.00
N GLN A 506 10.35 16.17 -14.96
CA GLN A 506 11.13 17.10 -15.77
C GLN A 506 11.22 18.50 -15.14
N THR A 507 10.36 18.83 -14.18
CA THR A 507 10.32 20.14 -13.50
C THR A 507 10.82 20.10 -12.06
N VAL A 508 11.67 19.12 -11.71
CA VAL A 508 12.22 18.98 -10.37
C VAL A 508 13.03 20.22 -9.94
N PRO A 509 13.93 20.78 -10.77
CA PRO A 509 14.68 22.00 -10.41
C PRO A 509 13.78 23.21 -10.13
N GLU A 510 12.78 23.44 -10.99
CA GLU A 510 11.80 24.53 -10.89
C GLU A 510 10.98 24.35 -9.62
N SER A 511 10.43 23.15 -9.41
CA SER A 511 9.65 22.81 -8.22
C SER A 511 10.45 23.05 -6.94
N LEU A 512 11.71 22.59 -6.87
CA LEU A 512 12.56 22.79 -5.70
C LEU A 512 12.90 24.26 -5.45
N THR A 513 13.13 25.03 -6.50
CA THR A 513 13.41 26.46 -6.42
C THR A 513 12.22 27.19 -5.81
N LEU A 514 11.02 26.97 -6.35
CA LEU A 514 9.78 27.57 -5.87
C LEU A 514 9.45 27.16 -4.43
N ILE A 515 9.56 25.87 -4.11
CA ILE A 515 9.31 25.35 -2.75
C ILE A 515 10.24 26.02 -1.75
N ASN A 516 11.55 26.05 -2.02
CA ASN A 516 12.54 26.62 -1.11
C ASN A 516 12.41 28.15 -0.98
N GLN A 517 12.02 28.83 -2.05
CA GLN A 517 11.72 30.27 -2.02
C GLN A 517 10.52 30.59 -1.12
N LEU A 518 9.48 29.74 -1.15
CA LEU A 518 8.32 29.94 -0.29
C LEU A 518 8.62 29.57 1.18
N LEU A 519 9.35 28.48 1.42
CA LEU A 519 9.70 27.99 2.76
C LEU A 519 10.65 28.91 3.54
N ASP A 520 11.43 29.77 2.88
CA ASP A 520 12.41 30.61 3.54
C ASP A 520 12.45 32.02 2.93
N SER A 521 11.98 32.99 3.72
CA SER A 521 11.84 34.39 3.32
C SER A 521 13.14 35.03 2.84
N ARG A 522 14.31 34.49 3.21
CA ARG A 522 15.62 34.99 2.74
C ARG A 522 15.84 34.79 1.24
N PHE A 523 15.10 33.87 0.62
CA PHE A 523 15.13 33.65 -0.82
C PHE A 523 14.06 34.43 -1.58
N LYS A 524 13.17 35.16 -0.89
CA LYS A 524 12.20 36.04 -1.56
C LYS A 524 12.95 37.25 -2.10
N LEU A 525 13.11 37.31 -3.42
CA LEU A 525 13.58 38.50 -4.11
C LEU A 525 12.47 39.56 -4.01
N ASN A 526 12.81 40.74 -3.50
CA ASN A 526 11.90 41.89 -3.37
C ASN A 526 11.46 42.43 -4.72
#